data_AF-A0A914CL46-F1
#
_entry.id   AF-A0A914CL46-F1
#
_cell.length_a   1.000
_cell.length_b   1.000
_cell.length_c   1.000
_cell.angle_alpha   90.00
_cell.angle_beta   90.00
_cell.angle_gamma   90.00
#
_symmetry.space_group_name_H-M   'P 1'
#
loop_
_entity.id
_entity.type
_entity.pdbx_description
1 polymer ?
#
loop_
_entity_poly.entity_id
_entity_poly.type
_entity_poly.pdbx_seq_one_letter_code
_entity_poly.pdbx_strand_id
1 'polypeptide(L)'
;MQGLLQLLEKEVVLRCKESELELVKDILPEILREFEQISELKTDVIVDTKKCLPKDAAGGVELSTIDGRISVMSTLESRLDLISGQIVPQIRTPLFGANPNRKIF
;
A
#
# COMPACT_ATOMS: atom_id res chain seq x y z
N MET A 1 -8.61 2.09 2.10
CA MET A 1 -9.45 1.94 0.89
C MET A 1 -8.70 1.37 -0.33
N GLN A 2 -7.68 2.05 -0.87
CA GLN A 2 -7.06 1.68 -2.17
C GLN A 2 -6.64 0.21 -2.29
N GLY A 3 -6.02 -0.38 -1.27
CA GLY A 3 -5.58 -1.78 -1.38
C GLY A 3 -6.75 -2.79 -1.38
N LEU A 4 -7.89 -2.48 -0.76
CA LEU A 4 -9.10 -3.31 -0.86
C LEU A 4 -9.67 -3.27 -2.27
N LEU A 5 -9.68 -2.10 -2.90
CA LEU A 5 -10.11 -1.92 -4.29
C LEU A 5 -9.17 -2.57 -5.31
N GLN A 6 -7.91 -2.83 -4.94
CA GLN A 6 -6.97 -3.58 -5.79
C GLN A 6 -7.13 -5.09 -5.65
N LEU A 7 -7.55 -5.58 -4.48
CA LEU A 7 -7.79 -7.00 -4.24
C LEU A 7 -9.16 -7.44 -4.76
N LEU A 8 -10.23 -6.68 -4.46
CA LEU A 8 -11.62 -7.01 -4.80
C LEU A 8 -12.04 -8.44 -4.36
N GLU A 9 -11.53 -8.86 -3.20
CA GLU A 9 -11.76 -10.18 -2.62
C GLU A 9 -12.73 -10.11 -1.45
N LYS A 10 -13.49 -11.19 -1.22
CA LYS A 10 -14.48 -11.24 -0.12
C LYS A 10 -13.86 -11.33 1.26
N GLU A 11 -12.66 -11.89 1.36
CA GLU A 11 -11.94 -12.07 2.63
C GLU A 11 -10.50 -11.62 2.46
N VAL A 12 -10.07 -10.68 3.30
CA VAL A 12 -8.75 -10.06 3.20
C VAL A 12 -8.08 -10.05 4.57
N VAL A 13 -6.81 -10.41 4.61
CA VAL A 13 -5.97 -10.33 5.79
C VAL A 13 -5.18 -9.02 5.75
N LEU A 14 -5.37 -8.17 6.76
CA LEU A 14 -4.68 -6.90 6.93
C LEU A 14 -3.55 -7.03 7.94
N ARG A 15 -2.35 -6.60 7.56
CA ARG A 15 -1.20 -6.45 8.44
C ARG A 15 -0.81 -4.99 8.54
N CYS A 16 -0.55 -4.55 9.76
CA CYS A 16 -0.12 -3.20 10.08
C CYS A 16 0.95 -3.24 11.16
N LYS A 17 1.50 -2.08 11.49
CA LYS A 17 2.42 -1.93 12.62
C LYS A 17 1.65 -2.05 13.94
N GLU A 18 2.29 -2.62 14.97
CA GLU A 18 1.66 -2.76 16.30
C GLU A 18 1.13 -1.44 16.86
N SER A 19 1.86 -0.33 16.65
CA SER A 19 1.47 1.00 17.11
C SER A 19 0.26 1.60 16.39
N GLU A 20 -0.10 1.08 15.22
CA GLU A 20 -1.20 1.58 14.38
C GLU A 20 -2.45 0.71 14.50
N LEU A 21 -2.39 -0.35 15.31
CA LEU A 21 -3.42 -1.39 15.34
C LEU A 21 -4.76 -0.90 15.89
N GLU A 22 -4.73 0.00 16.89
CA GLU A 22 -5.94 0.63 17.43
C GLU A 22 -6.56 1.60 16.42
N LEU A 23 -5.73 2.43 15.78
CA LEU A 23 -6.17 3.36 14.74
C LEU A 23 -6.84 2.61 13.58
N VAL A 24 -6.21 1.54 13.09
CA VAL A 24 -6.73 0.72 12.00
C VAL A 24 -8.09 0.11 12.35
N LYS A 25 -8.26 -0.38 13.58
CA LYS A 25 -9.55 -0.94 14.06
C LYS A 25 -10.66 0.11 14.12
N ASP A 26 -10.33 1.35 14.49
CA ASP A 26 -11.30 2.44 14.61
C ASP A 26 -11.82 2.89 13.23
N ILE A 27 -10.92 3.00 12.23
CA ILE A 27 -11.27 3.46 10.87
C ILE A 27 -11.81 2.34 9.96
N LEU A 28 -11.53 1.08 10.27
CA LEU A 28 -11.97 -0.11 9.53
C LEU A 28 -13.47 -0.11 9.15
N PRO A 29 -14.41 0.12 10.09
CA PRO A 29 -15.85 0.11 9.76
C PRO A 29 -16.26 1.21 8.77
N GLU A 30 -15.61 2.38 8.80
CA GLU A 30 -15.87 3.46 7.85
C GLU A 30 -15.38 3.07 6.45
N ILE A 31 -14.14 2.56 6.36
CA ILE A 31 -13.55 2.12 5.10
C ILE A 31 -14.34 0.99 4.45
N LEU A 32 -14.86 0.05 5.23
CA LEU A 32 -15.68 -1.06 4.72
C LEU A 32 -16.99 -0.57 4.12
N ARG A 33 -17.63 0.44 4.73
CA ARG A 33 -18.84 1.06 4.19
C ARG A 33 -18.57 1.78 2.87
N GLU A 34 -17.49 2.57 2.80
CA GLU A 34 -17.10 3.23 1.55
C GLU A 34 -16.76 2.22 0.45
N PHE A 35 -16.05 1.15 0.81
CA PHE A 35 -15.72 0.08 -0.13
C PHE A 35 -16.97 -0.60 -0.68
N GLU A 36 -17.93 -0.94 0.18
CA GLU A 36 -19.19 -1.58 -0.23
C GLU A 36 -20.01 -0.69 -1.17
N GLN A 37 -20.00 0.64 -0.95
CA GLN A 37 -20.67 1.60 -1.84
C GLN A 37 -20.02 1.69 -3.23
N ILE A 38 -18.70 1.55 -3.32
CA ILE A 38 -17.95 1.70 -4.57
C ILE A 38 -17.92 0.39 -5.36
N SER A 39 -17.69 -0.72 -4.66
CA SER A 39 -17.43 -2.03 -5.28
C SER A 39 -18.67 -2.93 -5.33
N GLU A 40 -19.76 -2.56 -4.66
CA GLU A 40 -20.98 -3.38 -4.47
C GLU A 40 -20.67 -4.79 -3.89
N LEU A 41 -19.52 -4.94 -3.24
CA LEU A 41 -19.01 -6.20 -2.72
C LEU A 41 -18.78 -6.08 -1.23
N LYS A 42 -19.33 -7.04 -0.48
CA LYS A 42 -19.11 -7.13 0.96
C LYS A 42 -17.82 -7.89 1.23
N THR A 43 -16.87 -7.21 1.88
CA THR A 43 -15.57 -7.77 2.24
C THR A 43 -15.43 -7.89 3.75
N ASP A 44 -14.94 -9.02 4.22
CA ASP A 44 -14.50 -9.23 5.59
C ASP A 44 -12.99 -8.99 5.69
N VAL A 45 -12.56 -8.18 6.65
CA VAL A 45 -11.15 -7.83 6.86
C VAL A 45 -10.69 -8.34 8.21
N ILE A 46 -9.76 -9.30 8.17
CA ILE A 46 -9.17 -9.93 9.34
C ILE A 46 -7.83 -9.25 9.62
N VAL A 47 -7.72 -8.56 10.76
CA VAL A 47 -6.45 -7.94 11.18
C VAL A 47 -5.55 -9.00 11.83
N ASP A 48 -4.42 -9.30 11.19
CA ASP A 48 -3.42 -10.23 11.73
C ASP A 48 -2.55 -9.52 12.76
N THR A 49 -2.67 -9.97 14.01
CA THR A 49 -1.92 -9.46 15.18
C THR A 49 -0.65 -10.26 15.45
N LYS A 50 -0.44 -11.39 14.76
CA LYS A 50 0.74 -12.26 14.94
C LYS A 50 1.84 -11.92 13.95
N LYS A 51 1.47 -11.50 12.74
CA LYS A 51 2.40 -11.06 11.69
C LYS A 51 2.25 -9.56 11.42
N CYS A 52 2.74 -8.76 12.35
CA CYS A 52 2.79 -7.30 12.18
C CYS A 52 3.97 -6.85 11.31
N LEU A 53 3.86 -5.66 10.75
CA LEU A 53 4.96 -5.00 10.05
C LEU A 53 6.10 -4.66 11.02
N PRO A 54 7.36 -4.63 10.55
CA PRO A 54 8.50 -4.31 11.40
C PRO A 54 8.36 -2.92 12.04
N LYS A 55 8.88 -2.76 13.26
CA LYS A 55 8.78 -1.50 14.04
C LYS A 55 9.51 -0.33 13.39
N ASP A 56 10.50 -0.62 12.55
CA ASP A 56 11.27 0.39 11.82
C ASP A 56 10.53 0.93 10.60
N ALA A 57 9.48 0.22 10.12
CA ALA A 57 8.69 0.68 8.98
C ALA A 57 8.09 2.06 9.29
N ALA A 58 8.20 2.95 8.30
CA ALA A 58 7.66 4.31 8.34
C ALA A 58 6.12 4.32 8.52
N GLY A 59 5.47 3.21 8.19
CA GLY A 59 4.04 2.98 8.41
C GLY A 59 3.33 2.44 7.17
N GLY A 60 2.01 2.39 7.27
CA GLY A 60 1.13 1.90 6.22
C GLY A 60 0.67 0.46 6.46
N VAL A 61 0.02 -0.11 5.45
CA VAL A 61 -0.65 -1.41 5.56
C VAL A 61 -0.27 -2.34 4.43
N GLU A 62 -0.19 -3.62 4.75
CA GLU A 62 -0.11 -4.72 3.80
C GLU A 62 -1.45 -5.47 3.85
N LEU A 63 -2.05 -5.69 2.68
CA LEU A 63 -3.28 -6.45 2.54
C LEU A 63 -2.95 -7.72 1.75
N SER A 64 -3.52 -8.84 2.13
CA SER A 64 -3.28 -10.11 1.44
C SER A 64 -4.55 -10.96 1.39
N THR A 65 -4.63 -11.85 0.41
CA THR A 65 -5.67 -12.89 0.40
C THR A 65 -5.47 -13.87 1.55
N ILE A 66 -6.52 -14.60 1.94
CA ILE A 66 -6.44 -15.65 2.97
C ILE A 66 -5.34 -16.67 2.65
N ASP A 67 -5.21 -17.05 1.38
CA ASP A 67 -4.18 -17.99 0.91
C ASP A 67 -2.78 -17.37 0.85
N GLY A 68 -2.67 -16.05 1.06
CA GLY A 68 -1.41 -15.30 1.01
C GLY A 68 -0.76 -15.25 -0.37
N ARG A 69 -1.47 -15.67 -1.43
CA ARG A 69 -0.94 -15.71 -2.80
C ARG A 69 -0.83 -14.34 -3.45
N ILE A 70 -1.77 -13.45 -3.13
CA ILE A 70 -1.82 -12.09 -3.65
C ILE A 70 -1.71 -11.15 -2.46
N SER A 71 -0.72 -10.27 -2.51
CA SER A 71 -0.46 -9.27 -1.48
C SER A 71 -0.29 -7.89 -2.11
N VAL A 72 -0.96 -6.91 -1.53
CA VAL A 72 -0.86 -5.50 -1.88
C VAL A 72 -0.15 -4.78 -0.75
N MET A 73 1.07 -4.34 -1.03
CA MET A 73 1.86 -3.53 -0.10
C MET A 73 1.53 -2.06 -0.34
N SER A 74 0.87 -1.41 0.61
CA SER A 74 0.62 0.03 0.60
C SER A 74 1.39 0.71 1.73
N THR A 75 2.62 0.27 1.98
CA THR A 75 3.55 0.95 2.88
C THR A 75 4.11 2.21 2.22
N LEU A 76 4.57 3.16 3.04
CA LEU A 76 5.15 4.40 2.54
C LEU A 76 6.41 4.15 1.71
N GLU A 77 7.23 3.19 2.14
CA GLU A 77 8.47 2.77 1.47
C GLU A 77 8.18 2.22 0.08
N SER A 78 7.21 1.30 -0.05
CA SER A 78 6.84 0.75 -1.37
C SER A 78 6.34 1.83 -2.33
N ARG A 79 5.59 2.82 -1.83
CA ARG A 79 5.15 3.96 -2.64
C ARG A 79 6.34 4.83 -3.06
N LEU A 80 7.26 5.11 -2.14
CA LEU A 80 8.46 5.91 -2.42
C LEU A 80 9.34 5.22 -3.45
N ASP A 81 9.57 3.92 -3.33
CA ASP A 81 10.37 3.13 -4.27
C ASP A 81 9.76 3.17 -5.68
N LEU A 82 8.45 2.93 -5.80
CA LEU A 82 7.73 3.00 -7.08
C LEU A 82 7.87 4.37 -7.74
N ILE A 83 7.73 5.44 -6.96
CA ILE A 83 7.83 6.81 -7.45
C ILE A 83 9.29 7.15 -7.80
N SER A 84 10.25 6.72 -6.98
CA SER A 84 11.66 7.03 -7.15
C SER A 84 12.17 6.59 -8.53
N GLY A 85 11.78 5.39 -8.98
CA GLY A 85 12.17 4.88 -10.30
C GLY A 85 11.72 5.78 -11.46
N GLN A 86 10.56 6.43 -11.34
CA GLN A 86 10.03 7.34 -12.35
C GLN A 86 10.65 8.74 -12.27
N ILE A 87 11.01 9.17 -11.06
CA ILE A 87 11.50 10.53 -10.79
C ILE A 87 13.03 10.64 -10.91
N VAL A 88 13.80 9.54 -10.82
CA VAL A 88 15.27 9.54 -10.96
C VAL A 88 15.77 10.34 -12.18
N PRO A 89 15.20 10.18 -13.41
CA PRO A 89 15.64 10.96 -14.56
C PRO A 89 15.39 12.48 -14.40
N GLN A 90 14.30 12.85 -13.72
CA GLN A 90 13.92 14.23 -13.46
C GLN A 90 14.76 14.87 -12.37
N ILE A 91 15.29 14.10 -11.41
CA ILE A 91 16.24 14.58 -10.39
C ILE A 91 17.67 14.66 -10.95
N ARG A 92 18.08 13.69 -11.77
CA ARG A 92 19.45 13.62 -12.30
C ARG A 92 19.79 14.83 -13.18
N THR A 93 18.85 15.24 -14.02
CA THR A 93 19.06 16.33 -15.00
C THR A 93 19.36 17.70 -14.35
N PRO A 94 18.60 18.18 -13.34
CA PRO A 94 18.92 19.42 -12.64
C PRO A 94 20.17 19.31 -11.74
N LEU A 95 20.48 18.14 -11.18
CA LEU A 95 21.65 17.97 -10.30
C LEU A 95 22.97 17.83 -11.06
N PHE A 96 22.98 17.11 -12.19
CA PHE A 96 24.20 16.73 -12.91
C PHE A 96 24.25 17.26 -14.35
N GLY A 97 23.22 17.98 -14.79
CA GLY A 97 23.07 18.44 -16.15
C GLY A 97 22.51 17.37 -17.10
N ALA A 98 22.12 17.81 -18.30
CA ALA A 98 21.66 16.91 -19.36
C ALA A 98 22.84 16.15 -19.98
N ASN A 99 22.61 14.88 -20.34
CA ASN A 99 23.63 14.09 -21.02
C ASN A 99 23.79 14.59 -22.49
N PRO A 100 24.97 15.13 -22.89
CA PRO A 100 25.18 15.68 -24.22
C PRO A 100 25.10 14.63 -25.34
N ASN A 101 25.25 13.34 -25.01
CA ASN A 101 25.16 12.23 -25.97
C ASN A 101 23.75 11.63 -26.09
N ARG A 102 22.76 12.08 -25.31
CA ARG A 102 21.39 11.55 -25.37
C ARG A 102 20.60 12.29 -26.46
N LYS A 103 20.39 11.63 -27.60
CA LYS A 103 19.72 12.22 -28.78
C LYS A 103 18.19 12.05 -28.81
N ILE A 104 17.63 11.10 -28.05
CA ILE A 104 16.18 10.82 -27.98
C ILE A 104 15.81 10.48 -26.52
N PHE A 105 14.63 10.94 -26.09
CA PHE A 105 14.11 10.72 -24.74
C PHE A 105 13.56 9.33 -24.55
#